data_AF-A0A7X4F7M9-F1
#
_entry.id   AF-A0A7X4F7M9-F1
#
_cell.length_a   1.000
_cell.length_b   1.000
_cell.length_c   1.000
_cell.angle_alpha   90.00
_cell.angle_beta   90.00
_cell.angle_gamma   90.00
#
_symmetry.space_group_name_H-M   'P 1'
#
loop_
_entity.id
_entity.type
_entity.pdbx_description
1 polymer ?
#
loop_
_entity_poly.entity_id
_entity_poly.type
_entity_poly.pdbx_seq_one_letter_code
_entity_poly.pdbx_strand_id
1 'polypeptide(L)'
;MLLDEPGLSLHATAQGDLLQFFQKELALRHQVIYTTHSPFMVDSNSLDRVRLVENLSLKQGSNQRKYRDLGTKVYPNALKVSRGSLLPLQTTLGYDISQNMFIGINNLIVEGASDLVYIKTVSSYFEKNGARGLDPAWNIVPAGSVSKVASFIALFGANTDLNFAVLVDSHKKGWQRIENTCDAGFIDKERILTYADFTSSKEADVEDMFTPSFYLTLANQVYGMAIKAEHLTTKHPRIIERLKGYFKDHPLPNNDRFSHLKPAIYLRDNSASITAPKNSLDRFQKLFDALNKLVIK
;
A
#
# COMPACT_ATOMS: atom_id res chain seq x y z
N MET A 1 3.86 20.26 31.15
CA MET A 1 2.70 21.06 30.69
C MET A 1 1.56 20.12 30.38
N LEU A 2 0.35 20.46 30.86
CA LEU A 2 -0.88 19.72 30.62
C LEU A 2 -1.82 20.65 29.86
N LEU A 3 -2.29 20.24 28.68
CA LEU A 3 -3.13 21.06 27.80
C LEU A 3 -4.40 20.31 27.44
N ASP A 4 -5.56 20.95 27.59
CA ASP A 4 -6.85 20.35 27.23
C ASP A 4 -7.36 20.92 25.92
N GLU A 5 -7.57 20.05 24.93
CA GLU A 5 -8.01 20.39 23.56
C GLU A 5 -7.31 21.64 22.96
N PRO A 6 -5.96 21.74 22.97
CA PRO A 6 -5.27 22.99 22.65
C PRO A 6 -5.45 23.46 21.19
N GLY A 7 -5.96 22.60 20.31
CA GLY A 7 -6.26 22.93 18.92
C GLY A 7 -7.71 23.33 18.63
N LEU A 8 -8.61 23.35 19.63
CA LEU A 8 -10.07 23.40 19.41
C LEU A 8 -10.56 24.56 18.53
N SER A 9 -9.92 25.73 18.63
CA SER A 9 -10.27 26.95 17.87
C SER A 9 -9.48 27.12 16.56
N LEU A 10 -8.59 26.19 16.25
CA LEU A 10 -7.70 26.26 15.10
C LEU A 10 -8.22 25.42 13.93
N HIS A 11 -8.00 25.88 12.70
CA HIS A 11 -8.20 25.05 11.51
C HIS A 11 -7.12 23.96 11.41
N ALA A 12 -7.39 22.88 10.67
CA ALA A 12 -6.55 21.68 10.58
C ALA A 12 -5.06 21.96 10.31
N THR A 13 -4.75 22.88 9.39
CA THR A 13 -3.36 23.27 9.09
C THR A 13 -2.67 23.90 10.30
N ALA A 14 -3.35 24.81 11.00
CA ALA A 14 -2.82 25.46 12.19
C ALA A 14 -2.70 24.50 13.39
N GLN A 15 -3.55 23.46 13.45
CA GLN A 15 -3.40 22.36 14.41
C GLN A 15 -2.13 21.54 14.13
N GLY A 16 -1.83 21.25 12.85
CA GLY A 16 -0.56 20.61 12.46
C GLY A 16 0.67 21.46 12.81
N ASP A 17 0.61 22.77 12.59
CA ASP A 17 1.67 23.71 12.96
C ASP A 17 1.90 23.76 14.49
N LEU A 18 0.81 23.74 15.26
CA LEU A 18 0.86 23.67 16.72
C LEU A 18 1.52 22.36 17.20
N LEU A 19 1.21 21.24 16.54
CA LEU A 19 1.83 19.94 16.80
C LEU A 19 3.34 19.98 16.52
N GLN A 20 3.76 20.59 15.40
CA GLN A 20 5.18 20.78 15.11
C GLN A 20 5.87 21.67 16.15
N PHE A 21 5.21 22.74 16.59
CA PHE A 21 5.72 23.61 17.66
C PHE A 21 5.91 22.85 18.97
N PHE A 22 4.97 21.99 19.36
CA PHE A 22 5.12 21.14 20.53
C PHE A 22 6.36 20.26 20.44
N GLN A 23 6.63 19.67 19.28
CA GLN A 23 7.77 18.78 19.09
C GLN A 23 9.12 19.52 19.01
N LYS A 24 9.17 20.61 18.25
CA LYS A 24 10.42 21.30 17.93
C LYS A 24 10.85 22.28 19.02
N GLU A 25 9.91 22.89 19.73
CA GLU A 25 10.21 23.96 20.67
C GLU A 25 9.96 23.54 22.13
N LEU A 26 8.79 22.95 22.41
CA LEU A 26 8.38 22.69 23.79
C LEU A 26 8.97 21.38 24.35
N ALA A 27 8.87 20.29 23.59
CA ALA A 27 9.26 18.94 24.01
C ALA A 27 10.76 18.79 24.29
N LEU A 28 11.59 19.70 23.77
CA LEU A 28 13.04 19.72 24.03
C LEU A 28 13.37 20.02 25.49
N ARG A 29 12.52 20.80 26.17
CA ARG A 29 12.80 21.30 27.54
C ARG A 29 11.73 20.92 28.55
N HIS A 30 10.53 20.57 28.10
CA HIS A 30 9.39 20.29 28.95
C HIS A 30 8.62 19.08 28.47
N GLN A 31 8.13 18.24 29.39
CA GLN A 31 7.16 17.21 29.04
C GLN A 31 5.81 17.87 28.69
N VAL A 32 5.28 17.56 27.50
CA VAL A 32 3.97 18.03 27.04
C VAL A 32 3.02 16.83 27.00
N ILE A 33 1.90 16.94 27.73
CA ILE A 33 0.80 15.98 27.67
C ILE A 33 -0.45 16.78 27.31
N TYR A 34 -1.19 16.31 26.32
CA TYR A 34 -2.42 16.97 25.91
C TYR A 34 -3.51 15.96 25.57
N THR A 35 -4.76 16.40 25.71
CA THR A 35 -5.96 15.70 25.25
C THR A 35 -6.43 16.32 23.94
N THR A 36 -6.95 15.49 23.04
CA THR A 36 -7.53 15.96 21.79
C THR A 36 -8.62 15.01 21.29
N HIS A 37 -9.72 15.58 20.84
CA HIS A 37 -10.70 14.96 19.98
C HIS A 37 -10.38 15.24 18.52
N SER A 38 -9.57 16.28 18.24
CA SER A 38 -9.14 16.58 16.89
C SER A 38 -8.17 15.52 16.37
N PRO A 39 -8.48 14.93 15.21
CA PRO A 39 -7.57 14.04 14.55
C PRO A 39 -6.23 14.71 14.20
N PHE A 40 -6.26 15.94 13.68
CA PHE A 40 -5.06 16.68 13.22
C PHE A 40 -4.04 17.01 14.31
N MET A 41 -4.41 16.77 15.57
CA MET A 41 -3.55 16.91 16.73
C MET A 41 -2.96 15.55 17.15
N VAL A 42 -2.99 14.52 16.29
CA VAL A 42 -2.33 13.22 16.54
C VAL A 42 -1.11 13.06 15.63
N ASP A 43 0.06 12.86 16.24
CA ASP A 43 1.30 12.62 15.50
C ASP A 43 1.34 11.20 14.90
N SER A 44 1.14 11.13 13.59
CA SER A 44 1.18 9.88 12.82
C SER A 44 2.55 9.22 12.75
N ASN A 45 3.64 9.96 12.98
CA ASN A 45 5.01 9.43 12.97
C ASN A 45 5.44 8.81 14.31
N SER A 46 4.65 8.96 15.36
CA SER A 46 4.96 8.42 16.69
C SER A 46 3.71 7.95 17.43
N LEU A 47 2.96 7.06 16.78
CA LEU A 47 1.75 6.43 17.30
C LEU A 47 1.97 5.65 18.61
N ASP A 48 3.21 5.27 18.91
CA ASP A 48 3.63 4.65 20.18
C ASP A 48 3.47 5.59 21.39
N ARG A 49 3.44 6.91 21.15
CA ARG A 49 3.21 7.93 22.18
C ARG A 49 1.73 8.26 22.38
N VAL A 50 0.87 7.78 21.49
CA VAL A 50 -0.58 8.04 21.54
C VAL A 50 -1.24 7.10 22.55
N ARG A 51 -2.16 7.64 23.36
CA ARG A 51 -2.97 6.88 24.30
C ARG A 51 -4.42 7.07 23.93
N LEU A 52 -5.09 5.97 23.59
CA LEU A 52 -6.52 6.00 23.29
C LEU A 52 -7.28 5.90 24.61
N VAL A 53 -8.19 6.84 24.85
CA VAL A 53 -9.07 6.84 26.00
C VAL A 53 -10.48 6.52 25.53
N GLU A 54 -11.06 5.44 26.05
CA GLU A 54 -12.42 5.01 25.71
C GLU A 54 -13.26 4.87 26.98
N ASN A 55 -14.46 5.45 26.96
CA ASN A 55 -15.46 5.19 27.99
C ASN A 55 -16.34 4.00 27.60
N LEU A 56 -16.07 2.83 28.17
CA LEU A 56 -16.80 1.60 27.87
C LEU A 56 -18.22 1.59 28.46
N SER A 57 -18.50 2.43 29.46
CA SER A 57 -19.84 2.52 30.06
C SER A 57 -20.91 3.05 29.10
N LEU A 58 -20.49 3.71 28.02
CA LEU A 58 -21.37 4.30 27.00
C LEU A 58 -21.63 3.36 25.80
N LYS A 59 -21.00 2.17 25.73
CA LYS A 59 -21.20 1.21 24.62
C LYS A 59 -22.61 0.58 24.69
N GLN A 60 -23.40 0.77 23.63
CA GLN A 60 -24.72 0.16 23.49
C GLN A 60 -24.69 -1.15 22.69
N GLY A 61 -25.42 -2.17 23.14
CA GLY A 61 -25.48 -3.50 22.52
C GLY A 61 -25.89 -4.62 23.49
N SER A 62 -26.04 -5.86 22.99
CA SER A 62 -26.54 -7.05 23.73
C SER A 62 -25.77 -7.43 24.99
N ASN A 63 -24.58 -6.84 25.21
CA ASN A 63 -23.71 -7.05 26.37
C ASN A 63 -23.65 -5.83 27.33
N GLN A 64 -24.62 -4.90 27.29
CA GLN A 64 -24.63 -3.66 28.11
C GLN A 64 -24.30 -3.85 29.60
N ARG A 65 -24.81 -4.93 30.22
CA ARG A 65 -24.51 -5.23 31.64
C ARG A 65 -23.02 -5.51 31.89
N LYS A 66 -22.30 -6.09 30.92
CA LYS A 66 -20.88 -6.43 31.02
C LYS A 66 -19.96 -5.20 30.85
N TYR A 67 -20.43 -4.14 30.20
CA TYR A 67 -19.62 -2.95 29.90
C TYR A 67 -19.85 -1.78 30.87
N ARG A 68 -20.99 -1.74 31.58
CA ARG A 68 -21.27 -0.71 32.60
C ARG A 68 -20.22 -0.64 33.71
N ASP A 69 -19.71 -1.79 34.15
CA ASP A 69 -18.77 -1.87 35.28
C ASP A 69 -17.30 -1.63 34.88
N LEU A 70 -17.02 -1.48 33.58
CA LEU A 70 -15.64 -1.36 33.07
C LEU A 70 -15.11 0.08 33.02
N GLY A 71 -15.99 1.09 33.15
CA GLY A 71 -15.61 2.51 33.22
C GLY A 71 -14.76 3.01 32.04
N THR A 72 -13.90 4.00 32.31
CA THR A 72 -12.96 4.57 31.34
C THR A 72 -11.69 3.73 31.28
N LYS A 73 -11.28 3.31 30.08
CA LYS A 73 -10.02 2.60 29.84
C LYS A 73 -9.06 3.43 29.01
N VAL A 74 -7.78 3.38 29.39
CA VAL A 74 -6.68 3.98 28.64
C VAL A 74 -5.86 2.86 28.03
N TYR A 75 -5.71 2.89 26.71
CA TYR A 75 -4.97 1.88 25.97
C TYR A 75 -3.56 2.39 25.65
N PRO A 76 -2.50 1.65 26.02
CA PRO A 76 -1.12 2.06 25.78
C PRO A 76 -0.70 1.92 24.31
N ASN A 77 -1.48 1.20 23.50
CA ASN A 77 -1.24 1.04 22.09
C ASN A 77 -2.56 1.24 21.33
N ALA A 78 -2.59 2.31 20.55
CA ALA A 78 -3.72 2.71 19.70
C ALA A 78 -4.19 1.60 18.75
N LEU A 79 -3.31 0.68 18.34
CA LEU A 79 -3.60 -0.38 17.35
C LEU A 79 -4.30 -1.63 17.92
N LYS A 80 -4.52 -1.71 19.25
CA LYS A 80 -5.05 -2.91 19.92
C LYS A 80 -6.55 -2.86 20.27
N VAL A 81 -7.33 -1.95 19.68
CA VAL A 81 -8.70 -1.66 20.13
C VAL A 81 -9.77 -1.97 19.07
N SER A 82 -10.98 -2.33 19.52
CA SER A 82 -12.13 -2.72 18.71
C SER A 82 -12.57 -1.67 17.69
N ARG A 83 -13.19 -2.11 16.58
CA ARG A 83 -13.61 -1.32 15.38
C ARG A 83 -14.18 0.08 15.64
N GLY A 84 -14.93 0.31 16.73
CA GLY A 84 -15.55 1.61 17.02
C GLY A 84 -14.62 2.68 17.61
N SER A 85 -13.49 2.28 18.20
CA SER A 85 -12.60 3.18 18.96
C SER A 85 -11.42 3.69 18.13
N LEU A 86 -11.24 3.12 16.94
CA LEU A 86 -10.22 3.54 15.97
C LEU A 86 -10.70 4.70 15.09
N LEU A 87 -11.99 5.06 15.09
CA LEU A 87 -12.56 6.09 14.23
C LEU A 87 -11.81 7.44 14.25
N PRO A 88 -11.38 7.98 15.42
CA PRO A 88 -10.61 9.24 15.47
C PRO A 88 -9.22 9.11 14.83
N LEU A 89 -8.56 7.95 14.99
CA LEU A 89 -7.27 7.66 14.37
C LEU A 89 -7.43 7.33 12.88
N GLN A 90 -8.52 6.68 12.49
CA GLN A 90 -8.89 6.42 11.10
C GLN A 90 -9.28 7.69 10.37
N THR A 91 -9.88 8.68 11.04
CA THR A 91 -10.12 10.02 10.47
C THR A 91 -8.84 10.84 10.44
N THR A 92 -7.93 10.72 11.41
CA THR A 92 -6.61 11.38 11.34
C THR A 92 -5.73 10.81 10.25
N LEU A 93 -5.39 9.51 10.38
CA LEU A 93 -4.55 8.82 9.43
C LEU A 93 -5.27 8.79 8.09
N GLY A 94 -6.59 8.65 8.08
CA GLY A 94 -7.35 8.70 6.85
C GLY A 94 -7.40 10.04 6.16
N TYR A 95 -7.33 11.15 6.91
CA TYR A 95 -7.31 12.49 6.33
C TYR A 95 -5.88 12.95 5.98
N ASP A 96 -4.87 12.69 6.82
CA ASP A 96 -3.47 12.98 6.50
C ASP A 96 -2.93 12.11 5.37
N ILE A 97 -3.35 10.84 5.30
CA ILE A 97 -3.04 9.97 4.17
C ILE A 97 -3.91 10.33 2.96
N SER A 98 -5.17 10.78 3.09
CA SER A 98 -5.96 11.21 1.91
C SER A 98 -5.56 12.57 1.33
N GLN A 99 -4.97 13.46 2.14
CA GLN A 99 -4.39 14.73 1.67
C GLN A 99 -3.04 14.51 0.96
N ASN A 100 -2.28 13.48 1.33
CA ASN A 100 -0.97 13.16 0.72
C ASN A 100 -1.00 12.01 -0.30
N MET A 101 -1.99 11.11 -0.23
CA MET A 101 -2.34 10.11 -1.23
C MET A 101 -3.74 10.45 -1.71
N PHE A 102 -3.93 10.72 -3.00
CA PHE A 102 -5.23 11.00 -3.59
C PHE A 102 -6.17 9.77 -3.48
N ILE A 103 -6.71 9.43 -2.29
CA ILE A 103 -7.59 8.27 -2.10
C ILE A 103 -8.91 8.57 -2.83
N GLY A 104 -9.22 7.77 -3.84
CA GLY A 104 -10.45 7.86 -4.62
C GLY A 104 -11.56 7.00 -4.03
N ILE A 105 -12.73 6.96 -4.67
CA ILE A 105 -13.80 6.01 -4.29
C ILE A 105 -13.33 4.57 -4.52
N ASN A 106 -12.58 4.31 -5.60
CA ASN A 106 -12.00 3.00 -5.90
C ASN A 106 -10.47 3.05 -5.76
N ASN A 107 -9.90 2.24 -4.86
CA ASN A 107 -8.46 2.21 -4.59
C ASN A 107 -7.87 0.82 -4.79
N LEU A 108 -6.88 0.74 -5.67
CA LEU A 108 -6.08 -0.46 -5.91
C LEU A 108 -4.75 -0.33 -5.17
N ILE A 109 -4.60 -1.05 -4.06
CA ILE A 109 -3.39 -1.02 -3.25
C ILE A 109 -2.38 -2.00 -3.84
N VAL A 110 -1.20 -1.48 -4.20
CA VAL A 110 -0.09 -2.26 -4.77
C VAL A 110 1.14 -2.17 -3.87
N GLU A 111 2.08 -3.10 -4.01
CA GLU A 111 3.25 -3.11 -3.13
C GLU A 111 4.28 -2.04 -3.51
N GLY A 112 4.64 -1.90 -4.77
CA GLY A 112 5.75 -1.06 -5.21
C GLY A 112 5.37 0.04 -6.20
N ALA A 113 6.31 0.97 -6.41
CA ALA A 113 6.20 1.97 -7.46
C ALA A 113 6.33 1.34 -8.87
N SER A 114 7.06 0.23 -9.01
CA SER A 114 7.17 -0.53 -10.26
C SER A 114 5.80 -1.04 -10.72
N ASP A 115 4.98 -1.54 -9.79
CA ASP A 115 3.62 -2.00 -10.04
C ASP A 115 2.78 -0.93 -10.71
N LEU A 116 2.73 0.26 -10.09
CA LEU A 116 2.00 1.41 -10.61
C LEU A 116 2.45 1.76 -12.02
N VAL A 117 3.77 1.83 -12.25
CA VAL A 117 4.32 2.22 -13.54
C VAL A 117 3.98 1.18 -14.61
N TYR A 118 4.17 -0.11 -14.35
CA TYR A 118 3.84 -1.17 -15.31
C TYR A 118 2.34 -1.21 -15.61
N ILE A 119 1.49 -1.20 -14.58
CA ILE A 119 0.04 -1.25 -14.73
C ILE A 119 -0.46 -0.06 -15.56
N LYS A 120 -0.04 1.17 -15.25
CA LYS A 120 -0.44 2.35 -16.02
C LYS A 120 0.08 2.31 -17.46
N THR A 121 1.35 1.93 -17.65
CA THR A 121 1.95 1.86 -18.98
C THR A 121 1.23 0.86 -19.87
N VAL A 122 0.95 -0.34 -19.34
CA VAL A 122 0.23 -1.38 -20.08
C VAL A 122 -1.23 -0.99 -20.27
N SER A 123 -1.93 -0.43 -19.28
CA SER A 123 -3.31 0.06 -19.44
C SER A 123 -3.43 1.06 -20.59
N SER A 124 -2.54 2.06 -20.63
CA SER A 124 -2.52 3.05 -21.71
C SER A 124 -2.20 2.43 -23.06
N TYR A 125 -1.41 1.35 -23.11
CA TYR A 125 -1.22 0.58 -24.35
C TYR A 125 -2.53 -0.07 -24.82
N PHE A 126 -3.29 -0.70 -23.92
CA PHE A 126 -4.60 -1.29 -24.26
C PHE A 126 -5.57 -0.23 -24.78
N GLU A 127 -5.70 0.89 -24.07
CA GLU A 127 -6.59 2.00 -24.43
C GLU A 127 -6.27 2.59 -25.82
N LYS A 128 -4.99 2.82 -26.11
CA LYS A 128 -4.53 3.32 -27.42
C LYS A 128 -4.84 2.37 -28.58
N ASN A 129 -4.94 1.07 -28.31
CA ASN A 129 -5.23 0.04 -29.30
C ASN A 129 -6.73 -0.36 -29.32
N GLY A 130 -7.61 0.42 -28.68
CA GLY A 130 -9.05 0.18 -28.66
C GLY A 130 -9.49 -1.01 -27.80
N ALA A 131 -8.58 -1.54 -26.97
CA ALA A 131 -8.88 -2.60 -26.02
C ALA A 131 -9.09 -2.03 -24.61
N ARG A 132 -9.73 -2.80 -23.73
CA ARG A 132 -10.05 -2.34 -22.37
C ARG A 132 -8.85 -2.51 -21.43
N GLY A 133 -8.26 -1.38 -21.02
CA GLY A 133 -7.26 -1.32 -19.95
C GLY A 133 -7.86 -1.41 -18.54
N LEU A 134 -7.09 -0.99 -17.54
CA LEU A 134 -7.57 -0.80 -16.17
C LEU A 134 -8.63 0.30 -16.16
N ASP A 135 -9.74 0.08 -15.46
CA ASP A 135 -10.81 1.07 -15.35
C ASP A 135 -10.28 2.38 -14.73
N PRO A 136 -10.54 3.56 -15.34
CA PRO A 136 -10.00 4.83 -14.87
C PRO A 136 -10.53 5.24 -13.49
N ALA A 137 -11.61 4.62 -13.00
CA ALA A 137 -12.10 4.82 -11.64
C ALA A 137 -11.09 4.35 -10.58
N TRP A 138 -10.21 3.39 -10.91
CA TRP A 138 -9.18 2.92 -9.99
C TRP A 138 -8.09 3.96 -9.76
N ASN A 139 -7.94 4.36 -8.50
CA ASN A 139 -6.77 5.04 -7.99
C ASN A 139 -5.73 4.02 -7.49
N ILE A 140 -4.54 3.99 -8.07
CA ILE A 140 -3.49 3.04 -7.69
C ILE A 140 -2.64 3.64 -6.57
N VAL A 141 -2.53 2.94 -5.45
CA VAL A 141 -1.82 3.39 -4.25
C VAL A 141 -0.63 2.47 -3.95
N PRO A 142 0.61 2.89 -4.22
CA PRO A 142 1.80 2.10 -3.87
C PRO A 142 2.10 2.21 -2.37
N ALA A 143 1.93 1.12 -1.64
CA ALA A 143 2.10 1.09 -0.17
C ALA A 143 3.57 0.96 0.26
N GLY A 144 4.46 0.47 -0.60
CA GLY A 144 5.90 0.30 -0.38
C GLY A 144 6.32 -1.02 0.27
N SER A 145 5.41 -1.77 0.90
CA SER A 145 5.65 -3.15 1.34
C SER A 145 4.35 -3.86 1.71
N VAL A 146 4.34 -5.19 1.70
CA VAL A 146 3.21 -6.02 2.16
C VAL A 146 2.73 -5.65 3.58
N SER A 147 3.65 -5.26 4.47
CA SER A 147 3.27 -4.83 5.82
C SER A 147 2.50 -3.51 5.82
N LYS A 148 2.89 -2.57 4.95
CA LYS A 148 2.19 -1.30 4.79
C LYS A 148 0.86 -1.48 4.07
N VAL A 149 0.75 -2.43 3.14
CA VAL A 149 -0.54 -2.86 2.56
C VAL A 149 -1.51 -3.29 3.67
N ALA A 150 -1.09 -4.19 4.56
CA ALA A 150 -1.93 -4.64 5.67
C ALA A 150 -2.32 -3.48 6.61
N SER A 151 -1.40 -2.56 6.91
CA SER A 151 -1.71 -1.35 7.69
C SER A 151 -2.75 -0.47 6.99
N PHE A 152 -2.64 -0.31 5.67
CA PHE A 152 -3.59 0.46 4.88
C PHE A 152 -5.00 -0.18 4.95
N ILE A 153 -5.09 -1.49 4.75
CA ILE A 153 -6.37 -2.22 4.86
C ILE A 153 -6.96 -2.08 6.26
N ALA A 154 -6.15 -2.21 7.32
CA ALA A 154 -6.65 -2.09 8.70
C ALA A 154 -7.17 -0.68 9.02
N LEU A 155 -6.59 0.37 8.41
CA LEU A 155 -7.01 1.76 8.60
C LEU A 155 -8.27 2.10 7.80
N PHE A 156 -8.33 1.65 6.56
CA PHE A 156 -9.34 2.11 5.60
C PHE A 156 -10.39 1.09 5.21
N GLY A 157 -10.08 -0.20 5.29
CA GLY A 157 -10.93 -1.28 4.77
C GLY A 157 -12.28 -1.40 5.48
N ALA A 158 -12.39 -0.91 6.72
CA ALA A 158 -13.68 -0.83 7.42
C ALA A 158 -14.59 0.32 6.93
N ASN A 159 -14.07 1.25 6.12
CA ASN A 159 -14.84 2.38 5.61
C ASN A 159 -15.68 1.92 4.42
N THR A 160 -17.01 1.94 4.59
CA THR A 160 -17.97 1.51 3.56
C THR A 160 -18.06 2.44 2.36
N ASP A 161 -17.60 3.69 2.50
CA ASP A 161 -17.63 4.67 1.41
C ASP A 161 -16.42 4.52 0.46
N LEU A 162 -15.46 3.68 0.84
CA LEU A 162 -14.24 3.45 0.07
C LEU A 162 -14.19 2.00 -0.41
N ASN A 163 -14.00 1.83 -1.72
CA ASN A 163 -13.80 0.54 -2.34
C ASN A 163 -12.31 0.21 -2.42
N PHE A 164 -11.94 -0.99 -1.95
CA PHE A 164 -10.56 -1.47 -1.98
C PHE A 164 -10.42 -2.77 -2.77
N ALA A 165 -9.33 -2.84 -3.52
CA ALA A 165 -8.75 -4.06 -4.03
C ALA A 165 -7.24 -4.05 -3.73
N VAL A 166 -6.65 -5.22 -3.54
CA VAL A 166 -5.25 -5.40 -3.20
C VAL A 166 -4.61 -6.28 -4.26
N LEU A 167 -3.47 -5.83 -4.79
CA LEU A 167 -2.65 -6.62 -5.71
C LEU A 167 -1.23 -6.68 -5.18
N VAL A 168 -0.78 -7.87 -4.82
CA VAL A 168 0.52 -8.07 -4.16
C VAL A 168 1.28 -9.26 -4.73
N ASP A 169 2.56 -9.30 -4.41
CA ASP A 169 3.41 -10.43 -4.72
C ASP A 169 2.96 -11.67 -3.93
N SER A 170 2.95 -12.81 -4.60
CA SER A 170 2.39 -14.08 -4.11
C SER A 170 3.21 -14.75 -2.99
N HIS A 171 4.44 -14.32 -2.71
CA HIS A 171 5.31 -15.01 -1.74
C HIS A 171 6.24 -14.08 -0.95
N LYS A 172 5.64 -13.13 -0.21
CA LYS A 172 6.40 -12.27 0.70
C LYS A 172 6.08 -12.50 2.17
N LYS A 173 7.14 -12.40 2.99
CA LYS A 173 7.04 -12.28 4.45
C LYS A 173 6.05 -11.17 4.77
N GLY A 174 4.98 -11.50 5.47
CA GLY A 174 3.91 -10.56 5.79
C GLY A 174 2.55 -10.88 5.18
N TRP A 175 2.45 -11.90 4.32
CA TRP A 175 1.15 -12.40 3.84
C TRP A 175 0.17 -12.70 4.97
N GLN A 176 0.67 -13.30 6.06
CA GLN A 176 -0.13 -13.52 7.28
C GLN A 176 -0.80 -12.25 7.82
N ARG A 177 -0.17 -11.07 7.65
CA ARG A 177 -0.77 -9.80 8.08
C ARG A 177 -1.96 -9.41 7.21
N ILE A 178 -1.90 -9.69 5.92
CA ILE A 178 -3.01 -9.50 5.00
C ILE A 178 -4.13 -10.51 5.32
N GLU A 179 -3.81 -11.78 5.55
CA GLU A 179 -4.80 -12.77 6.01
C GLU A 179 -5.47 -12.35 7.31
N ASN A 180 -4.70 -11.86 8.29
CA ASN A 180 -5.26 -11.36 9.54
C ASN A 180 -6.22 -10.18 9.32
N THR A 181 -6.03 -9.36 8.28
CA THR A 181 -6.98 -8.30 7.93
C THR A 181 -8.27 -8.83 7.31
N CYS A 182 -8.21 -9.94 6.56
CA CYS A 182 -9.40 -10.66 6.10
C CYS A 182 -10.15 -11.28 7.26
N ASP A 183 -9.45 -11.99 8.15
CA ASP A 183 -10.05 -12.66 9.30
C ASP A 183 -10.70 -11.65 10.25
N ALA A 184 -10.09 -10.46 10.38
CA ALA A 184 -10.64 -9.34 11.13
C ALA A 184 -11.80 -8.62 10.41
N GLY A 185 -12.15 -9.02 9.19
CA GLY A 185 -13.24 -8.50 8.37
C GLY A 185 -13.05 -7.06 7.91
N PHE A 186 -11.80 -6.66 7.62
CA PHE A 186 -11.48 -5.35 7.03
C PHE A 186 -11.49 -5.39 5.50
N ILE A 187 -11.43 -6.56 4.88
CA ILE A 187 -11.50 -6.72 3.42
C ILE A 187 -11.98 -8.13 3.09
N ASP A 188 -12.77 -8.27 2.03
CA ASP A 188 -13.17 -9.57 1.52
C ASP A 188 -12.02 -10.25 0.78
N LYS A 189 -11.90 -11.57 0.93
CA LYS A 189 -10.78 -12.34 0.35
C LYS A 189 -10.74 -12.24 -1.18
N GLU A 190 -11.89 -12.13 -1.82
CA GLU A 190 -12.07 -11.99 -3.26
C GLU A 190 -11.48 -10.69 -3.82
N ARG A 191 -11.23 -9.70 -2.95
CA ARG A 191 -10.64 -8.41 -3.30
C ARG A 191 -9.12 -8.42 -3.20
N ILE A 192 -8.53 -9.55 -2.82
CA ILE A 192 -7.09 -9.73 -2.71
C ILE A 192 -6.63 -10.64 -3.83
N LEU A 193 -5.88 -10.05 -4.75
CA LEU A 193 -5.32 -10.70 -5.92
C LEU A 193 -3.80 -10.76 -5.78
N THR A 194 -3.21 -11.77 -6.40
CA THR A 194 -1.77 -11.90 -6.51
C THR A 194 -1.35 -11.99 -7.97
N TYR A 195 -0.12 -11.60 -8.30
CA TYR A 195 0.39 -11.79 -9.66
C TYR A 195 0.46 -13.28 -10.06
N ALA A 196 0.59 -14.20 -9.10
CA ALA A 196 0.55 -15.64 -9.37
C ALA A 196 -0.78 -16.08 -9.99
N ASP A 197 -1.91 -15.44 -9.64
CA ASP A 197 -3.23 -15.76 -10.18
C ASP A 197 -3.33 -15.57 -11.70
N PHE A 198 -2.44 -14.74 -12.27
CA PHE A 198 -2.41 -14.40 -13.69
C PHE A 198 -1.21 -14.99 -14.42
N THR A 199 -0.35 -15.74 -13.73
CA THR A 199 0.81 -16.40 -14.32
C THR A 199 0.70 -17.92 -14.21
N SER A 200 1.62 -18.66 -14.83
CA SER A 200 1.69 -20.12 -14.69
C SER A 200 2.53 -20.55 -13.49
N SER A 201 3.07 -19.62 -12.71
CA SER A 201 3.97 -19.88 -11.60
C SER A 201 3.22 -19.80 -10.26
N LYS A 202 3.64 -20.60 -9.28
CA LYS A 202 3.15 -20.48 -7.90
C LYS A 202 3.64 -19.22 -7.19
N GLU A 203 4.73 -18.63 -7.70
CA GLU A 203 5.27 -17.36 -7.23
C GLU A 203 5.51 -16.43 -8.42
N ALA A 204 5.05 -15.20 -8.30
CA ALA A 204 5.17 -14.14 -9.26
C ALA A 204 5.12 -12.78 -8.55
N ASP A 205 5.97 -11.87 -9.03
CA ASP A 205 5.92 -10.42 -8.80
C ASP A 205 5.40 -9.74 -10.09
N VAL A 206 5.22 -8.41 -10.10
CA VAL A 206 4.72 -7.69 -11.29
C VAL A 206 5.60 -7.92 -12.54
N GLU A 207 6.91 -8.05 -12.37
CA GLU A 207 7.83 -8.29 -13.47
C GLU A 207 7.63 -9.65 -14.15
N ASP A 208 7.09 -10.64 -13.42
CA ASP A 208 6.81 -11.99 -13.94
C ASP A 208 5.52 -12.02 -14.80
N MET A 209 4.74 -10.94 -14.81
CA MET A 209 3.68 -10.75 -15.81
C MET A 209 4.27 -10.67 -17.22
N PHE A 210 5.52 -10.22 -17.36
CA PHE A 210 6.25 -10.23 -18.62
C PHE A 210 6.87 -11.59 -18.92
N THR A 211 7.17 -11.87 -20.19
CA THR A 211 8.02 -13.03 -20.51
C THR A 211 9.45 -12.74 -20.03
N PRO A 212 10.20 -13.76 -19.58
CA PRO A 212 11.59 -13.57 -19.15
C PRO A 212 12.47 -12.89 -20.20
N SER A 213 12.30 -13.25 -21.48
CA SER A 213 13.04 -12.64 -22.59
C SER A 213 12.75 -11.16 -22.78
N PHE A 214 11.48 -10.76 -22.67
CA PHE A 214 11.09 -9.36 -22.77
C PHE A 214 11.61 -8.55 -21.59
N TYR A 215 11.45 -9.06 -20.37
CA TYR A 215 11.96 -8.37 -19.17
C TYR A 215 13.48 -8.19 -19.21
N LEU A 216 14.21 -9.22 -19.63
CA LEU A 216 15.66 -9.14 -19.83
C LEU A 216 16.05 -8.10 -20.87
N THR A 217 15.25 -7.91 -21.92
CA THR A 217 15.49 -6.83 -22.89
C THR A 217 15.44 -5.47 -22.22
N LEU A 218 14.42 -5.21 -21.38
CA LEU A 218 14.32 -3.95 -20.63
C LEU A 218 15.50 -3.76 -19.67
N ALA A 219 15.83 -4.80 -18.90
CA ALA A 219 16.94 -4.75 -17.94
C ALA A 219 18.29 -4.51 -18.65
N ASN A 220 18.54 -5.17 -19.77
CA ASN A 220 19.76 -5.00 -20.56
C ASN A 220 19.91 -3.57 -21.08
N GLN A 221 18.82 -2.94 -21.53
CA GLN A 221 18.85 -1.54 -21.97
C GLN A 221 19.14 -0.58 -20.83
N VAL A 222 18.53 -0.79 -19.66
CA VAL A 222 18.73 0.06 -18.48
C VAL A 222 20.16 -0.02 -17.95
N TYR A 223 20.74 -1.22 -17.90
CA TYR A 223 22.02 -1.46 -17.24
C TYR A 223 23.20 -1.63 -18.20
N GLY A 224 22.99 -1.49 -19.51
CA GLY A 224 24.04 -1.63 -20.52
C GLY A 224 24.65 -3.04 -20.55
N MET A 225 23.84 -4.07 -20.36
CA MET A 225 24.28 -5.48 -20.30
C MET A 225 23.70 -6.32 -21.43
N ALA A 226 24.17 -7.57 -21.54
CA ALA A 226 23.70 -8.56 -22.52
C ALA A 226 23.31 -9.88 -21.83
N ILE A 227 22.45 -9.82 -20.82
CA ILE A 227 21.97 -10.98 -20.08
C ILE A 227 20.98 -11.77 -20.93
N LYS A 228 21.21 -13.07 -21.06
CA LYS A 228 20.30 -14.03 -21.69
C LYS A 228 19.68 -14.94 -20.62
N ALA A 229 18.56 -15.58 -20.96
CA ALA A 229 17.88 -16.51 -20.05
C ALA A 229 18.78 -17.66 -19.57
N GLU A 230 19.74 -18.08 -20.39
CA GLU A 230 20.75 -19.10 -20.11
C GLU A 230 21.75 -18.68 -19.02
N HIS A 231 22.02 -17.37 -18.88
CA HIS A 231 22.93 -16.85 -17.86
C HIS A 231 22.29 -16.89 -16.46
N LEU A 232 20.96 -16.94 -16.38
CA LEU A 232 20.21 -16.99 -15.13
C LEU A 232 20.11 -18.43 -14.62
N THR A 233 21.17 -18.90 -13.98
CA THR A 233 21.34 -20.28 -13.48
C THR A 233 20.42 -20.64 -12.31
N THR A 234 19.96 -19.64 -11.55
CA THR A 234 19.02 -19.85 -10.45
C THR A 234 17.66 -20.30 -11.01
N LYS A 235 17.14 -21.42 -10.51
CA LYS A 235 15.80 -21.95 -10.85
C LYS A 235 14.66 -21.30 -10.04
N HIS A 236 14.88 -20.10 -9.51
CA HIS A 236 13.86 -19.38 -8.77
C HIS A 236 12.72 -18.98 -9.71
N PRO A 237 11.44 -19.13 -9.33
CA PRO A 237 10.30 -18.79 -10.20
C PRO A 237 10.31 -17.33 -10.64
N ARG A 238 10.62 -16.41 -9.71
CA ARG A 238 10.61 -14.96 -9.92
C ARG A 238 11.86 -14.43 -10.62
N ILE A 239 11.70 -13.67 -11.70
CA ILE A 239 12.79 -13.15 -12.54
C ILE A 239 13.74 -12.21 -11.78
N ILE A 240 13.18 -11.42 -10.85
CA ILE A 240 13.94 -10.50 -10.01
C ILE A 240 14.95 -11.24 -9.13
N GLU A 241 14.54 -12.35 -8.51
CA GLU A 241 15.44 -13.14 -7.66
C GLU A 241 16.52 -13.85 -8.47
N ARG A 242 16.20 -14.28 -9.70
CA ARG A 242 17.20 -14.83 -10.63
C ARG A 242 18.25 -13.79 -11.01
N LEU A 243 17.83 -12.55 -11.30
CA LEU A 243 18.73 -11.44 -11.62
C LEU A 243 19.57 -11.03 -10.41
N LYS A 244 18.99 -10.93 -9.22
CA LYS A 244 19.75 -10.70 -7.98
C LYS A 244 20.82 -11.78 -7.76
N GLY A 245 20.49 -13.04 -8.04
CA GLY A 245 21.45 -14.14 -8.03
C GLY A 245 22.61 -13.89 -9.00
N TYR A 246 22.30 -13.57 -10.25
CA TYR A 246 23.30 -13.26 -11.28
C TYR A 246 24.22 -12.09 -10.90
N PHE A 247 23.67 -11.01 -10.33
CA PHE A 247 24.44 -9.82 -9.94
C PHE A 247 25.38 -10.00 -8.75
N LYS A 248 25.27 -11.09 -8.00
CA LYS A 248 26.26 -11.42 -6.97
C LYS A 248 27.62 -11.73 -7.60
N ASP A 249 27.61 -12.46 -8.71
CA ASP A 249 28.81 -12.88 -9.42
C ASP A 249 29.19 -11.92 -10.57
N HIS A 250 28.23 -11.10 -11.02
CA HIS A 250 28.40 -10.14 -12.12
C HIS A 250 27.91 -8.75 -11.68
N PRO A 251 28.73 -7.97 -10.96
CA PRO A 251 28.33 -6.65 -10.47
C PRO A 251 27.92 -5.71 -11.59
N LEU A 252 26.96 -4.82 -11.31
CA LEU A 252 26.51 -3.82 -12.26
C LEU A 252 27.63 -2.80 -12.58
N PRO A 253 27.65 -2.24 -13.80
CA PRO A 253 28.58 -1.16 -14.15
C PRO A 253 28.50 0.02 -13.17
N ASN A 254 29.61 0.73 -13.00
CA ASN A 254 29.72 1.91 -12.11
C ASN A 254 29.35 1.65 -10.64
N ASN A 255 29.40 0.39 -10.19
CA ASN A 255 29.01 0.00 -8.83
C ASN A 255 27.54 0.38 -8.51
N ASP A 256 26.68 0.42 -9.53
CA ASP A 256 25.27 0.72 -9.39
C ASP A 256 24.53 -0.39 -8.62
N ARG A 257 23.35 -0.06 -8.08
CA ARG A 257 22.49 -1.02 -7.38
C ARG A 257 21.33 -1.43 -8.26
N PHE A 258 21.04 -2.73 -8.27
CA PHE A 258 19.90 -3.25 -9.01
C PHE A 258 18.59 -2.69 -8.42
N SER A 259 17.83 -2.03 -9.28
CA SER A 259 16.52 -1.44 -9.02
C SER A 259 15.53 -1.93 -10.07
N HIS A 260 14.51 -2.66 -9.64
CA HIS A 260 13.46 -3.16 -10.52
C HIS A 260 12.50 -2.05 -11.00
N LEU A 261 12.53 -0.87 -10.38
CA LEU A 261 11.81 0.33 -10.84
C LEU A 261 12.41 0.90 -12.15
N LYS A 262 13.73 0.81 -12.35
CA LYS A 262 14.38 1.38 -13.54
C LYS A 262 13.86 0.76 -14.85
N PRO A 263 13.73 -0.58 -14.99
CA PRO A 263 13.07 -1.20 -16.15
C PRO A 263 11.62 -0.76 -16.38
N ALA A 264 10.87 -0.47 -15.31
CA ALA A 264 9.49 0.02 -15.43
C ALA A 264 9.43 1.41 -16.04
N ILE A 265 10.28 2.32 -15.55
CA ILE A 265 10.44 3.68 -16.09
C ILE A 265 10.89 3.62 -17.55
N TYR A 266 11.87 2.76 -17.87
CA TYR A 266 12.35 2.59 -19.23
C TYR A 266 11.24 2.14 -20.19
N LEU A 267 10.40 1.17 -19.79
CA LEU A 267 9.25 0.74 -20.60
C LEU A 267 8.26 1.89 -20.82
N ARG A 268 7.93 2.66 -19.77
CA ARG A 268 7.03 3.82 -19.86
C ARG A 268 7.54 4.83 -20.88
N ASP A 269 8.80 5.23 -20.74
CA ASP A 269 9.41 6.28 -21.55
C ASP A 269 9.59 5.86 -23.01
N ASN A 270 9.68 4.55 -23.27
CA ASN A 270 9.82 3.97 -24.61
C ASN A 270 8.55 3.23 -25.08
N SER A 271 7.39 3.52 -24.48
CA SER A 271 6.13 2.82 -24.77
C SER A 271 5.59 3.02 -26.19
N ALA A 272 6.13 3.99 -26.93
CA ALA A 272 5.80 4.19 -28.34
C ALA A 272 6.51 3.20 -29.27
N SER A 273 7.66 2.65 -28.87
CA SER A 273 8.52 1.79 -29.70
C SER A 273 8.69 0.38 -29.14
N ILE A 274 8.40 0.17 -27.86
CA ILE A 274 8.53 -1.12 -27.18
C ILE A 274 7.16 -1.63 -26.78
N THR A 275 6.79 -2.77 -27.35
CA THR A 275 5.51 -3.45 -27.08
C THR A 275 5.77 -4.78 -26.39
N ALA A 276 5.06 -5.03 -25.29
CA ALA A 276 5.10 -6.33 -24.62
C ALA A 276 4.55 -7.44 -25.52
N PRO A 277 5.10 -8.66 -25.46
CA PRO A 277 4.63 -9.77 -26.29
C PRO A 277 3.20 -10.17 -25.92
N LYS A 278 2.46 -10.75 -26.88
CA LYS A 278 1.06 -11.15 -26.72
C LYS A 278 0.79 -11.95 -25.44
N ASN A 279 1.64 -12.93 -25.12
CA ASN A 279 1.49 -13.74 -23.90
C ASN A 279 1.52 -12.91 -22.61
N SER A 280 2.28 -11.80 -22.58
CA SER A 280 2.31 -10.88 -21.45
C SER A 280 1.08 -10.00 -21.42
N LEU A 281 0.68 -9.46 -22.58
CA LEU A 281 -0.54 -8.68 -22.72
C LEU A 281 -1.77 -9.50 -22.29
N ASP A 282 -1.88 -10.77 -22.67
CA ASP A 282 -2.97 -11.66 -22.28
C ASP A 282 -3.07 -11.83 -20.75
N ARG A 283 -1.93 -11.83 -20.04
CA ARG A 283 -1.91 -11.87 -18.56
C ARG A 283 -2.42 -10.55 -17.96
N PHE A 284 -1.98 -9.41 -18.49
CA PHE A 284 -2.46 -8.09 -18.07
C PHE A 284 -3.94 -7.89 -18.37
N GLN A 285 -4.45 -8.39 -19.50
CA GLN A 285 -5.88 -8.34 -19.81
C GLN A 285 -6.69 -9.10 -18.75
N LYS A 286 -6.27 -10.32 -18.39
CA LYS A 286 -6.93 -11.09 -17.32
C LYS A 286 -6.90 -10.36 -15.98
N LEU A 287 -5.78 -9.72 -15.64
CA LEU A 287 -5.65 -8.90 -14.44
C LEU A 287 -6.63 -7.72 -14.46
N PHE A 288 -6.69 -6.96 -15.57
CA PHE A 288 -7.60 -5.82 -15.70
C PHE A 288 -9.05 -6.28 -15.68
N ASP A 289 -9.41 -7.38 -16.32
CA ASP A 289 -10.77 -7.92 -16.29
C ASP A 289 -11.19 -8.34 -14.88
N ALA A 290 -10.28 -8.91 -14.09
CA ALA A 290 -10.53 -9.25 -12.68
C ALA A 290 -10.73 -7.99 -11.83
N LEU A 291 -9.84 -7.01 -11.95
CA LEU A 291 -9.91 -5.75 -11.21
C LEU A 291 -11.14 -4.92 -11.58
N ASN A 292 -11.48 -4.84 -12.87
CA ASN A 292 -12.59 -4.03 -13.36
C ASN A 292 -13.96 -4.56 -12.90
N LYS A 293 -14.06 -5.85 -12.54
CA LYS A 293 -15.27 -6.43 -11.93
C LYS A 293 -15.49 -5.96 -10.48
N LEU A 294 -14.44 -5.48 -9.82
CA LEU A 294 -14.48 -5.04 -8.43
C LEU A 294 -14.77 -3.53 -8.28
N VAL A 295 -14.90 -2.79 -9.39
CA VAL A 295 -15.18 -1.34 -9.38
C VAL A 295 -16.61 -1.08 -8.92
N ILE A 296 -16.76 -0.15 -7.98
CA ILE A 296 -18.05 0.44 -7.62
C ILE A 296 -18.26 1.69 -8.49
N LYS A 297 -19.41 1.76 -9.14
CA LYS A 297 -19.82 2.86 -10.02
C LYS A 297 -20.62 3.91 -9.28
#